data_AF-A0A163H4R0-F1
#
_entry.id   AF-A0A163H4R0-F1
#
_cell.length_a   1.000
_cell.length_b   1.000
_cell.length_c   1.000
_cell.angle_alpha   90.00
_cell.angle_beta   90.00
_cell.angle_gamma   90.00
#
_symmetry.space_group_name_H-M   'P 1'
#
loop_
_entity.id
_entity.type
_entity.pdbx_description
1 polymer ?
#
loop_
_entity_poly.entity_id
_entity_poly.type
_entity_poly.pdbx_seq_one_letter_code
_entity_poly.pdbx_strand_id
1 'polypeptide(L)'
;MRIPTTFTALFLPLTTAFYMPWLALMNCRSGIPGAVYVCSNAHFTGDCMYHAVSGECFAPPSAPMSIGPDQGGHCVVFEGRECEGEIIRWDLGDGGKK
;
A
#
# COMPACT_ATOMS: atom_id res chain seq x y z
N MET A 1 18.74 10.73 73.81
CA MET A 1 19.45 10.04 72.71
C MET A 1 18.67 8.78 72.35
N ARG A 2 18.04 8.75 71.17
CA ARG A 2 17.56 7.54 70.44
C ARG A 2 16.99 8.01 69.10
N ILE A 3 17.61 7.58 68.01
CA ILE A 3 17.25 7.88 66.61
C ILE A 3 16.54 6.63 66.09
N PRO A 4 15.34 6.71 65.50
CA PRO A 4 14.85 5.67 64.62
C PRO A 4 15.13 6.06 63.16
N THR A 5 16.02 5.26 62.58
CA THR A 5 16.43 5.17 61.19
C THR A 5 15.27 5.08 60.22
N THR A 6 15.21 6.01 59.26
CA THR A 6 14.35 5.96 58.08
C THR A 6 14.80 4.86 57.13
N PHE A 7 13.93 3.88 56.86
CA PHE A 7 14.12 2.89 55.80
C PHE A 7 13.68 3.49 54.46
N THR A 8 14.64 3.87 53.63
CA THR A 8 14.38 4.32 52.26
C THR A 8 14.32 3.10 51.34
N ALA A 9 13.11 2.66 50.98
CA ALA A 9 12.91 1.59 50.01
C ALA A 9 13.16 2.12 48.59
N LEU A 10 14.28 1.71 47.98
CA LEU A 10 14.60 1.92 46.57
C LEU A 10 13.69 1.04 45.70
N PHE A 11 12.61 1.63 45.18
CA PHE A 11 11.84 1.03 44.09
C PHE A 11 12.56 1.29 42.77
N LEU A 12 13.17 0.25 42.20
CA LEU A 12 13.57 0.24 40.79
C LEU A 12 12.35 -0.15 39.95
N PRO A 13 11.79 0.75 39.11
CA PRO A 13 10.83 0.32 38.11
C PRO A 13 11.59 -0.47 37.05
N LEU A 14 11.40 -1.79 37.04
CA LEU A 14 11.88 -2.66 35.97
C LEU A 14 10.99 -2.44 34.75
N THR A 15 11.20 -1.34 34.04
CA THR A 15 10.58 -1.10 32.73
C THR A 15 11.27 -2.03 31.72
N THR A 16 10.76 -3.25 31.57
CA THR A 16 11.09 -4.07 30.41
C THR A 16 10.51 -3.38 29.18
N ALA A 17 11.31 -2.55 28.54
CA ALA A 17 11.00 -2.01 27.23
C ALA A 17 10.86 -3.20 26.28
N PHE A 18 9.62 -3.63 26.02
CA PHE A 18 9.30 -4.48 24.89
C PHE A 18 9.55 -3.64 23.64
N TYR A 19 10.80 -3.65 23.16
CA TYR A 19 11.10 -3.35 21.77
C TYR A 19 10.32 -4.38 20.95
N MET A 20 9.13 -4.00 20.48
CA MET A 20 8.39 -4.71 19.44
C MET A 20 8.93 -4.17 18.11
N PRO A 21 9.93 -4.82 17.48
CA PRO A 21 10.54 -4.30 16.26
C PRO A 21 9.58 -4.42 15.06
N TRP A 22 8.45 -5.13 15.22
CA TRP A 22 7.52 -5.46 14.15
C TRP A 22 6.59 -4.30 13.74
N LEU A 23 6.49 -3.24 14.55
CA LEU A 23 5.79 -2.02 14.11
C LEU A 23 6.68 -1.11 13.25
N ALA A 24 7.97 -1.45 13.10
CA ALA A 24 8.85 -0.73 12.21
C ALA A 24 8.56 -1.15 10.75
N LEU A 25 7.98 -0.21 9.99
CA LEU A 25 7.79 -0.22 8.54
C LEU A 25 6.72 -1.15 7.96
N MET A 26 5.45 -0.94 8.32
CA MET A 26 4.45 -0.87 7.25
C MET A 26 4.70 0.43 6.49
N ASN A 27 5.69 0.44 5.60
CA ASN A 27 5.85 1.51 4.63
C ASN A 27 4.73 1.33 3.61
N CYS A 28 3.51 1.68 3.99
CA CYS A 28 2.41 1.86 3.07
C CYS A 28 2.81 3.03 2.17
N ARG A 29 3.62 2.75 1.14
CA ARG A 29 3.83 3.68 0.05
C ARG A 29 2.45 3.92 -0.50
N SER A 30 1.91 5.11 -0.24
CA SER A 30 0.72 5.58 -0.89
C SER A 30 0.94 5.41 -2.39
N GLY A 31 -0.06 4.86 -3.07
CA GLY A 31 -0.03 4.81 -4.52
C GLY A 31 0.05 6.23 -5.09
N ILE A 32 0.26 6.32 -6.39
CA ILE A 32 0.27 7.59 -7.11
C ILE A 32 -1.19 7.90 -7.47
N PRO A 33 -1.80 8.95 -6.89
CA PRO A 33 -3.20 9.26 -7.15
C PRO A 33 -3.46 9.41 -8.65
N GLY A 34 -4.54 8.81 -9.13
CA GLY A 34 -4.90 8.78 -10.54
C GLY A 34 -4.20 7.71 -11.38
N ALA A 35 -3.05 7.18 -10.96
CA ALA A 35 -2.30 6.21 -11.75
C ALA A 35 -3.03 4.86 -11.84
N VAL A 36 -2.69 4.07 -12.86
CA VAL A 36 -3.16 2.69 -13.03
C VAL A 36 -2.01 1.74 -12.75
N TYR A 37 -2.22 0.79 -11.85
CA TYR A 37 -1.24 -0.22 -11.48
C TYR A 37 -1.49 -1.52 -12.25
N VAL A 38 -0.41 -2.14 -12.68
CA VAL A 38 -0.40 -3.40 -13.39
C VAL A 38 0.64 -4.31 -12.72
N CYS A 39 0.18 -5.42 -12.15
CA CYS A 39 1.01 -6.30 -11.34
C CYS A 39 1.02 -7.74 -11.88
N SER A 40 2.18 -8.39 -11.75
CA SER A 40 2.37 -9.77 -12.21
C SER A 40 1.59 -10.80 -11.39
N ASN A 41 1.29 -10.51 -10.12
CA ASN A 41 0.47 -11.38 -9.26
C ASN A 41 -0.92 -10.81 -8.99
N ALA A 42 -1.80 -11.65 -8.45
CA ALA A 42 -3.11 -11.24 -7.97
C ALA A 42 -3.02 -10.27 -6.78
N HIS A 43 -4.13 -9.58 -6.49
CA HIS A 43 -4.26 -8.67 -5.34
C HIS A 43 -3.21 -7.55 -5.28
N PHE A 44 -2.76 -7.04 -6.43
CA PHE A 44 -1.77 -5.97 -6.53
C PHE A 44 -0.42 -6.30 -5.86
N THR A 45 0.06 -7.53 -6.05
CA THR A 45 1.33 -8.02 -5.50
C THR A 45 2.33 -8.42 -6.59
N GLY A 46 3.57 -8.74 -6.19
CA GLY A 46 4.64 -9.12 -7.12
C GLY A 46 5.32 -7.90 -7.76
N ASP A 47 5.70 -8.04 -9.02
CA ASP A 47 6.30 -6.97 -9.80
C ASP A 47 5.19 -6.07 -10.33
N CYS A 48 5.16 -4.83 -9.86
CA CYS A 48 4.16 -3.85 -10.24
C CYS A 48 4.81 -2.70 -11.00
N MET A 49 4.18 -2.33 -12.12
CA MET A 49 4.42 -1.07 -12.80
C MET A 49 3.19 -0.18 -12.66
N TYR A 50 3.39 1.13 -12.78
CA TYR A 50 2.30 2.07 -12.85
C TYR A 50 2.36 2.83 -14.17
N HIS A 51 1.18 3.15 -14.69
CA HIS A 51 1.03 4.13 -15.75
C HIS A 51 0.44 5.40 -15.12
N ALA A 52 1.13 6.52 -15.30
CA ALA A 52 0.61 7.81 -14.86
C ALA A 52 -0.67 8.15 -15.63
N VAL A 53 -1.49 9.04 -15.08
CA VAL A 53 -2.69 9.54 -15.76
C VAL A 53 -2.31 10.08 -17.13
N SER A 54 -2.76 9.40 -18.17
CA SER A 54 -2.59 9.78 -19.56
C SER A 54 -3.85 9.39 -20.34
N GLY A 55 -4.09 10.04 -21.48
CA GLY A 55 -5.11 9.61 -22.44
C GLY A 55 -4.59 8.60 -23.45
N GLU A 56 -3.36 8.10 -23.27
CA GLU A 56 -2.69 7.21 -24.21
C GLU A 56 -3.04 5.75 -23.91
N CYS A 57 -3.09 4.94 -24.96
CA CYS A 57 -3.26 3.51 -24.80
C CYS A 57 -1.99 2.88 -24.21
N PHE A 58 -2.17 2.04 -23.20
CA PHE A 58 -1.07 1.34 -22.56
C PHE A 58 -1.28 -0.18 -22.63
N ALA A 59 -0.32 -0.87 -23.24
CA ALA A 59 -0.25 -2.33 -23.22
C ALA A 59 0.95 -2.78 -22.37
N PRO A 60 0.73 -3.52 -21.27
CA PRO A 60 1.84 -4.07 -20.51
C PRO A 60 2.64 -5.07 -21.36
N PRO A 61 3.94 -5.24 -21.06
CA PRO A 61 4.82 -6.13 -21.82
C PRO A 61 4.42 -7.61 -21.68
N SER A 62 3.77 -7.97 -20.58
CA SER A 62 3.24 -9.31 -20.28
C SER A 62 1.82 -9.24 -19.76
N ALA A 63 1.11 -10.37 -19.83
CA ALA A 63 -0.24 -10.50 -19.29
C ALA A 63 -0.22 -10.34 -17.76
N PRO A 64 -0.90 -9.32 -17.20
CA PRO A 64 -0.93 -9.12 -15.75
C PRO A 64 -2.00 -9.96 -15.07
N MET A 65 -1.80 -10.24 -13.78
CA MET A 65 -2.81 -10.92 -12.95
C MET A 65 -3.66 -9.96 -12.12
N SER A 66 -3.24 -8.69 -11.96
CA SER A 66 -4.11 -7.65 -11.43
C SER A 66 -3.83 -6.29 -12.09
N ILE A 67 -4.91 -5.58 -12.41
CA ILE A 67 -4.91 -4.25 -12.98
C ILE A 67 -5.92 -3.39 -12.22
N GLY A 68 -5.61 -2.14 -11.93
CA GLY A 68 -6.61 -1.22 -11.39
C GLY A 68 -6.10 0.19 -11.14
N PRO A 69 -7.01 1.18 -11.11
CA PRO A 69 -6.68 2.55 -10.79
C PRO A 69 -6.41 2.71 -9.30
N ASP A 70 -5.50 3.61 -8.95
CA ASP A 70 -5.37 4.12 -7.60
C ASP A 70 -6.41 5.22 -7.33
N GLN A 71 -6.42 5.73 -6.10
CA GLN A 71 -7.33 6.76 -5.63
C GLN A 71 -7.52 7.92 -6.65
N GLY A 72 -8.77 8.18 -7.03
CA GLY A 72 -9.12 9.28 -7.95
C GLY A 72 -8.81 9.00 -9.42
N GLY A 73 -8.33 7.82 -9.76
CA GLY A 73 -8.12 7.36 -11.14
C GLY A 73 -9.32 6.63 -11.71
N HIS A 74 -9.21 6.24 -12.98
CA HIS A 74 -10.07 5.24 -13.60
C HIS A 74 -9.25 4.48 -14.64
N CYS A 75 -9.65 3.26 -14.97
CA CYS A 75 -9.09 2.55 -16.11
C CYS A 75 -10.17 1.84 -16.90
N VAL A 76 -9.97 1.79 -18.22
CA VAL A 76 -10.79 1.05 -19.17
C VAL A 76 -9.92 -0.05 -19.76
N VAL A 77 -10.36 -1.30 -19.65
CA VAL A 77 -9.64 -2.46 -20.17
C VAL A 77 -10.36 -2.96 -21.42
N PHE A 78 -9.62 -3.01 -22.51
CA PHE A 78 -10.07 -3.53 -23.79
C PHE A 78 -9.57 -4.96 -23.99
N GLU A 79 -10.25 -5.73 -24.83
CA GLU A 79 -9.78 -7.06 -25.26
C GLU A 79 -8.47 -6.96 -26.07
N GLY A 80 -8.33 -5.91 -26.89
CA GLY A 80 -7.17 -5.66 -27.74
C GLY A 80 -6.04 -4.88 -27.04
N ARG A 81 -4.82 -5.01 -27.58
CA ARG A 81 -3.62 -4.31 -27.06
C ARG A 81 -3.54 -2.84 -27.47
N GLU A 82 -4.30 -2.42 -28.46
CA GLU A 82 -4.29 -1.05 -29.00
C GLU A 82 -5.49 -0.23 -28.53
N CYS A 83 -6.14 -0.66 -27.43
CA CYS A 83 -7.37 -0.05 -26.91
C CYS A 83 -8.51 -0.03 -27.95
N GLU A 84 -8.50 -1.06 -28.81
CA GLU A 84 -9.52 -1.34 -29.80
C GLU A 84 -10.36 -2.54 -29.38
N GLY A 85 -11.54 -2.66 -29.97
CA GLY A 85 -12.47 -3.77 -29.73
C GLY A 85 -13.38 -3.55 -28.53
N GLU A 86 -13.84 -4.67 -27.95
CA GLU A 86 -14.80 -4.64 -26.85
C GLU A 86 -14.14 -4.19 -25.55
N ILE A 87 -14.89 -3.40 -24.78
CA ILE A 87 -14.51 -3.05 -23.43
C ILE A 87 -14.95 -4.15 -22.49
N ILE A 88 -13.97 -4.84 -21.90
CA ILE A 88 -14.22 -5.96 -20.99
C ILE A 88 -14.33 -5.52 -19.53
N ARG A 89 -13.79 -4.36 -19.17
CA ARG A 89 -13.84 -3.85 -17.79
C ARG A 89 -13.71 -2.33 -17.71
N TRP A 90 -14.47 -1.72 -16.81
CA TRP A 90 -14.34 -0.34 -16.37
C TRP A 90 -14.15 -0.33 -14.85
N ASP A 91 -13.07 0.29 -14.37
CA ASP A 91 -12.82 0.43 -12.94
C ASP A 91 -12.65 1.90 -12.58
N LEU A 92 -13.28 2.29 -11.48
CA LEU A 92 -13.12 3.59 -10.87
C LEU A 92 -12.26 3.44 -9.61
N GLY A 93 -11.33 4.38 -9.43
CA GLY A 93 -10.53 4.50 -8.23
C GLY A 93 -11.33 5.27 -7.19
N ASP A 94 -12.10 4.56 -6.36
CA ASP A 94 -13.17 5.09 -5.51
C ASP A 94 -12.78 6.08 -4.40
N GLY A 95 -11.58 6.67 -4.45
CA GLY A 95 -11.20 7.62 -3.40
C GLY A 95 -10.98 6.93 -2.04
N GLY A 96 -11.11 5.60 -1.98
CA GLY A 96 -11.22 4.85 -0.75
C GLY A 96 -9.96 4.98 0.08
N LYS A 97 -10.06 5.67 1.21
CA LYS A 97 -9.05 5.62 2.28
C LYS A 97 -8.81 4.14 2.60
N LYS A 98 -7.65 3.63 2.20
CA LYS A 98 -7.11 2.36 2.69
C LYS A 98 -6.90 2.45 4.20
#